data_AF-K0Q0U7-F1
#
_entry.id   AF-K0Q0U7-F1
#
_cell.length_a   1.000
_cell.length_b   1.000
_cell.length_c   1.000
_cell.angle_alpha   90.00
_cell.angle_beta   90.00
_cell.angle_gamma   90.00
#
_symmetry.space_group_name_H-M   'P 1'
#
loop_
_entity.id
_entity.type
_entity.pdbx_description
1 polymer ?
#
loop_
_entity_poly.entity_id
_entity_poly.type
_entity_poly.pdbx_seq_one_letter_code
_entity_poly.pdbx_strand_id
1 'polypeptide(L)'
;MRKFKNISLATKLLLVTGTIISTVLVASNAVLIFETRHRVSDLVTRIASTEARAIASEIVSEISLLNGSVGATAASIGNGHGEHTLDRKGLISMLKANMTNPLALGSYFAEADKAFDG
;
A
#
# COMPACT_ATOMS: atom_id res chain seq x y z
N MET A 1 -40.06 40.08 40.54
CA MET A 1 -41.00 40.76 39.61
C MET A 1 -40.38 40.80 38.21
N ARG A 2 -40.75 39.88 37.31
CA ARG A 2 -40.30 39.93 35.90
C ARG A 2 -41.15 40.98 35.18
N LYS A 3 -40.53 42.11 34.79
CA LYS A 3 -41.17 43.14 33.97
C LYS A 3 -41.44 42.56 32.58
N PHE A 4 -42.69 42.23 32.27
CA PHE A 4 -43.10 41.91 30.91
C PHE A 4 -43.12 43.21 30.10
N LYS A 5 -42.08 43.42 29.29
CA LYS A 5 -42.04 44.50 28.31
C LYS A 5 -43.05 44.16 27.21
N ASN A 6 -44.03 45.03 26.99
CA ASN A 6 -45.01 44.88 25.91
C ASN A 6 -44.31 45.09 24.56
N ILE A 7 -43.79 43.99 24.01
CA ILE A 7 -43.11 43.95 22.72
C ILE A 7 -44.17 43.73 21.63
N SER A 8 -44.05 44.49 20.53
CA SER A 8 -44.92 44.40 19.35
C SER A 8 -45.03 42.96 18.80
N LEU A 9 -46.22 42.61 18.27
CA LEU A 9 -46.50 41.31 17.66
C LEU A 9 -45.51 40.98 16.52
N ALA A 10 -45.15 41.99 15.72
CA ALA A 10 -44.21 41.86 14.61
C ALA A 10 -42.81 41.45 15.10
N THR A 11 -42.35 41.98 16.23
CA THR A 11 -41.05 41.63 16.82
C THR A 11 -41.03 40.19 17.31
N LYS A 12 -42.13 39.68 17.89
CA LYS A 12 -42.23 38.27 18.29
C LYS A 12 -42.19 37.33 17.09
N LEU A 13 -42.91 37.68 16.02
CA LEU A 13 -42.90 36.90 14.77
C LEU A 13 -41.52 36.88 14.12
N LEU A 14 -40.85 38.03 14.00
CA LEU A 14 -39.48 38.13 13.47
C LEU A 14 -38.46 37.36 14.32
N LEU A 15 -38.62 37.38 15.64
CA LEU A 15 -37.74 36.63 16.53
C LEU A 15 -37.87 35.12 16.27
N VAL A 16 -39.11 34.63 16.18
CA VAL A 16 -39.39 33.20 15.94
C VAL A 16 -38.85 32.76 14.57
N THR A 17 -39.16 33.49 13.50
CA THR A 17 -38.68 33.15 12.15
C THR A 17 -37.16 33.21 12.07
N GLY A 18 -36.53 34.24 12.64
CA GLY A 18 -35.08 34.37 12.73
C GLY A 18 -34.43 33.19 13.46
N THR A 19 -35.00 32.76 14.61
CA THR A 19 -34.49 31.59 15.34
C THR A 19 -34.62 30.31 14.55
N ILE A 20 -35.74 30.09 13.83
CA ILE A 20 -35.93 28.89 13.02
C ILE A 20 -34.90 28.85 11.89
N ILE A 21 -34.76 29.95 11.14
CA ILE A 21 -33.80 30.04 10.03
C ILE A 21 -32.37 29.80 10.53
N SER A 22 -31.98 30.48 11.62
CA SER A 22 -30.64 30.32 12.20
C SER A 22 -30.38 28.88 12.65
N THR A 23 -31.36 28.24 13.30
CA THR A 23 -31.23 26.86 13.77
C THR A 23 -31.08 25.88 12.61
N VAL A 24 -31.91 26.01 11.57
CA VAL A 24 -31.84 25.14 10.38
C VAL A 24 -30.52 25.31 9.66
N LEU A 25 -30.03 26.54 9.55
CA LEU A 25 -28.78 26.85 8.86
C LEU A 25 -27.58 26.27 9.61
N VAL A 26 -27.54 26.40 10.94
CA VAL A 26 -26.50 25.80 11.80
C VAL A 26 -26.57 24.27 11.74
N ALA A 27 -27.75 23.67 11.88
CA ALA A 27 -27.92 22.22 11.83
C ALA A 27 -27.50 21.64 10.49
N SER A 28 -27.93 22.26 9.37
CA SER A 28 -27.57 21.83 8.02
C SER A 28 -26.05 21.90 7.79
N ASN A 29 -25.43 23.01 8.19
CA ASN A 29 -23.97 23.15 8.05
C ASN A 29 -23.21 22.15 8.91
N ALA A 30 -23.67 21.88 10.14
CA ALA A 30 -23.05 20.88 11.01
C ALA A 30 -23.11 19.47 10.37
N VAL A 31 -24.26 19.09 9.82
CA VAL A 31 -24.45 17.80 9.13
C VAL A 31 -23.56 17.72 7.88
N LEU A 32 -23.55 18.76 7.05
CA LEU A 32 -22.71 18.80 5.85
C LEU A 32 -21.23 18.65 6.20
N ILE A 33 -20.74 19.36 7.22
CA ILE A 33 -19.35 19.25 7.66
C ILE A 33 -19.05 17.82 8.13
N PHE A 34 -19.96 17.19 8.88
CA PHE A 34 -19.77 15.84 9.38
C PHE A 34 -19.70 14.81 8.23
N GLU A 35 -20.65 14.88 7.30
CA GLU A 35 -20.70 14.03 6.10
C GLU A 35 -19.47 14.23 5.20
N THR A 36 -19.08 15.47 4.94
CA THR A 36 -17.90 15.76 4.11
C THR A 36 -16.64 15.21 4.76
N ARG A 37 -16.46 15.36 6.08
CA ARG A 37 -15.30 14.80 6.79
C ARG A 37 -15.23 13.28 6.69
N HIS A 38 -16.36 12.59 6.88
CA HIS A 38 -16.43 11.13 6.76
C HIS A 38 -16.09 10.69 5.33
N ARG A 39 -16.70 11.32 4.32
CA ARG A 39 -16.46 10.98 2.91
C ARG A 39 -15.01 11.21 2.50
N VAL A 40 -14.41 12.32 2.93
CA VAL A 40 -13.00 12.61 2.64
C VAL A 40 -12.09 11.60 3.35
N SER A 41 -12.35 11.30 4.63
CA SER A 41 -11.57 10.30 5.38
C SER A 41 -11.62 8.92 4.73
N ASP A 42 -12.81 8.47 4.35
CA ASP A 42 -13.02 7.18 3.68
C ASP A 42 -12.36 7.16 2.30
N LEU A 43 -12.47 8.25 1.54
CA LEU A 43 -11.84 8.38 0.24
C LEU A 43 -10.32 8.32 0.35
N VAL A 44 -9.73 9.08 1.27
CA VAL A 44 -8.27 9.08 1.51
C VAL A 44 -7.80 7.69 1.91
N THR A 45 -8.52 7.01 2.80
CA THR A 45 -8.20 5.64 3.22
C THR A 45 -8.25 4.67 2.05
N ARG A 46 -9.28 4.77 1.19
CA ARG A 46 -9.41 3.94 -0.01
C ARG A 46 -8.28 4.19 -1.01
N ILE A 47 -7.95 5.46 -1.27
CA ILE A 47 -6.84 5.83 -2.16
C ILE A 47 -5.54 5.26 -1.62
N ALA A 48 -5.21 5.52 -0.35
CA ALA A 48 -4.00 5.01 0.28
C ALA A 48 -3.91 3.48 0.22
N SER A 49 -5.01 2.77 0.49
CA SER A 49 -5.04 1.30 0.40
C SER A 49 -4.86 0.77 -1.02
N THR A 50 -5.37 1.49 -2.02
CA THR A 50 -5.28 1.11 -3.43
C THR A 50 -3.87 1.33 -3.95
N GLU A 51 -3.27 2.47 -3.63
CA GLU A 51 -1.89 2.81 -3.98
C GLU A 51 -0.91 1.86 -3.28
N ALA A 52 -1.10 1.57 -1.99
CA ALA A 52 -0.31 0.59 -1.27
C ALA A 52 -0.38 -0.81 -1.90
N ARG A 53 -1.58 -1.24 -2.34
CA ARG A 53 -1.74 -2.53 -3.04
C ARG A 53 -1.05 -2.54 -4.40
N ALA A 54 -1.10 -1.44 -5.14
CA ALA A 54 -0.42 -1.33 -6.43
C ALA A 54 1.10 -1.47 -6.26
N ILE A 55 1.67 -0.71 -5.31
CA ILE A 55 3.10 -0.78 -4.98
C ILE A 55 3.48 -2.19 -4.50
N ALA A 56 2.69 -2.78 -3.60
CA ALA A 56 2.94 -4.14 -3.12
C ALA A 56 2.90 -5.17 -4.26
N SER A 57 1.96 -5.04 -5.20
CA SER A 57 1.85 -5.92 -6.35
C SER A 57 3.06 -5.80 -7.29
N GLU A 58 3.58 -4.59 -7.48
CA GLU A 58 4.78 -4.35 -8.27
C GLU A 58 6.01 -5.02 -7.64
N ILE A 59 6.22 -4.81 -6.33
CA ILE A 59 7.29 -5.45 -5.56
C ILE A 59 7.18 -6.99 -5.64
N VAL A 60 5.98 -7.55 -5.47
CA VAL A 60 5.76 -9.00 -5.58
C VAL A 60 6.08 -9.52 -6.97
N SER A 61 5.70 -8.78 -8.02
CA SER A 61 6.02 -9.14 -9.41
C SER A 61 7.52 -9.20 -9.64
N GLU A 62 8.24 -8.16 -9.21
CA GLU A 62 9.70 -8.07 -9.30
C GLU A 62 10.42 -9.20 -8.55
N ILE A 63 10.00 -9.48 -7.31
CA ILE A 63 10.53 -10.60 -6.51
C ILE A 63 10.22 -11.95 -7.18
N SER A 64 9.04 -12.10 -7.79
CA SER A 64 8.65 -13.34 -8.45
C SER A 64 9.53 -13.62 -9.67
N LEU A 65 9.86 -12.59 -10.45
CA LEU A 65 10.81 -12.70 -11.57
C LEU A 65 12.21 -13.10 -11.08
N LEU A 66 12.69 -12.49 -9.98
CA LEU A 66 13.96 -12.86 -9.37
C LEU A 66 13.95 -14.32 -8.89
N ASN A 67 12.91 -14.75 -8.18
CA ASN A 67 12.76 -16.13 -7.71
C ASN A 67 12.72 -17.13 -8.87
N GLY A 68 12.06 -16.79 -9.99
CA GLY A 68 12.05 -17.61 -11.20
C GLY A 68 13.46 -17.81 -11.77
N SER A 69 14.23 -16.71 -11.90
CA SER A 69 15.62 -16.76 -12.36
C SER A 69 16.51 -17.59 -11.43
N VAL A 70 16.41 -17.37 -10.12
CA VAL A 70 17.18 -18.13 -9.11
C VAL A 70 16.81 -19.61 -9.15
N GLY A 71 15.53 -19.94 -9.24
CA GLY A 71 15.06 -21.33 -9.33
C GLY A 71 15.57 -22.04 -10.59
N ALA A 72 15.55 -21.36 -11.74
CA ALA A 72 16.10 -21.90 -12.99
C ALA A 72 17.61 -22.14 -12.91
N THR A 73 18.36 -21.20 -12.33
CA THR A 73 19.81 -21.34 -12.11
C THR A 73 20.10 -22.48 -11.13
N ALA A 74 19.35 -22.59 -10.03
CA ALA A 74 19.51 -23.67 -9.05
C ALA A 74 19.24 -25.06 -9.68
N ALA A 75 18.18 -25.19 -10.48
CA ALA A 75 17.88 -26.42 -11.21
C ALA A 75 18.98 -26.77 -12.22
N SER A 76 19.49 -25.77 -12.95
CA SER A 76 20.59 -25.96 -13.90
C SER A 76 21.88 -26.39 -13.20
N ILE A 77 22.19 -25.81 -12.02
CA ILE A 77 23.33 -26.23 -11.20
C ILE A 77 23.15 -27.68 -10.73
N GLY A 78 21.97 -28.02 -10.20
CA GLY A 78 21.69 -29.38 -9.71
C GLY A 78 21.81 -30.44 -10.81
N ASN A 79 21.23 -30.17 -11.98
CA ASN A 79 21.31 -31.08 -13.13
C ASN A 79 22.73 -31.19 -13.67
N GLY A 80 23.42 -30.07 -13.88
CA GLY A 80 24.79 -30.07 -14.40
C GLY A 80 25.80 -30.74 -13.45
N HIS A 81 25.59 -30.60 -12.14
CA HIS A 81 26.38 -31.33 -11.15
C HIS A 81 26.08 -32.85 -11.19
N GLY A 82 24.80 -33.24 -11.25
CA GLY A 82 24.38 -34.64 -11.34
C GLY A 82 24.86 -35.36 -12.61
N GLU A 83 25.06 -34.62 -13.71
CA GLU A 83 25.59 -35.16 -14.97
C GLU A 83 27.13 -35.07 -15.07
N HIS A 84 27.82 -34.55 -14.05
CA HIS A 84 29.25 -34.27 -14.06
C HIS A 84 29.70 -33.34 -15.21
N THR A 85 28.80 -32.49 -15.71
CA THR A 85 29.05 -31.54 -16.80
C THR A 85 29.36 -30.13 -16.30
N LEU A 86 29.13 -29.87 -15.01
CA LEU A 86 29.35 -28.56 -14.39
C LEU A 86 30.59 -28.56 -13.51
N ASP A 87 31.55 -27.69 -13.82
CA ASP A 87 32.72 -27.42 -12.99
C ASP A 87 32.52 -26.19 -12.10
N ARG A 88 33.41 -26.01 -11.10
CA ARG A 88 33.36 -24.87 -10.18
C ARG A 88 33.43 -23.52 -10.89
N LYS A 89 34.16 -23.44 -12.00
CA LYS A 89 34.26 -22.23 -12.82
C LYS A 89 32.94 -21.90 -13.53
N GLY A 90 32.26 -22.93 -14.06
CA GLY A 90 30.92 -22.83 -14.63
C GLY A 90 29.91 -22.36 -13.60
N LEU A 91 29.93 -22.94 -12.39
CA LEU A 91 29.06 -22.52 -11.28
C LEU A 91 29.25 -21.03 -10.93
N ILE A 92 30.49 -20.57 -10.76
CA ILE A 92 30.77 -19.15 -10.48
C ILE A 92 30.28 -18.26 -11.63
N SER A 93 30.42 -18.72 -12.87
CA SER A 93 29.95 -17.97 -14.05
C SER A 93 28.42 -17.87 -14.08
N MET A 94 27.70 -18.93 -13.69
CA MET A 94 26.24 -18.92 -13.53
C MET A 94 25.80 -17.97 -12.41
N LEU A 95 26.50 -17.97 -11.27
CA LEU A 95 26.22 -17.02 -10.19
C LEU A 95 26.44 -15.57 -10.63
N LYS A 96 27.49 -15.32 -11.41
CA LYS A 96 27.75 -14.00 -12.01
C LYS A 96 26.69 -13.60 -13.02
N ALA A 97 26.11 -14.53 -13.77
CA ALA A 97 25.02 -14.25 -14.70
C ALA A 97 23.76 -13.74 -13.98
N ASN A 98 23.46 -14.23 -12.78
CA ASN A 98 22.33 -13.73 -11.97
C ASN A 98 22.50 -12.24 -11.59
N MET A 99 23.74 -11.73 -11.52
CA MET A 99 24.02 -10.31 -11.23
C MET A 99 23.66 -9.35 -12.38
N THR A 100 23.24 -9.88 -13.54
CA THR A 100 22.66 -9.05 -14.60
C THR A 100 21.27 -8.52 -14.23
N ASN A 101 20.60 -9.14 -13.26
CA ASN A 101 19.35 -8.64 -12.73
C ASN A 101 19.63 -7.42 -11.81
N PRO A 102 19.06 -6.23 -12.10
CA PRO A 102 19.33 -5.01 -11.31
C PRO A 102 18.83 -5.09 -9.86
N LEU A 103 17.91 -6.01 -9.56
CA LEU A 103 17.40 -6.25 -8.20
C LEU A 103 18.32 -7.17 -7.38
N ALA A 104 19.27 -7.85 -8.01
CA ALA A 104 20.18 -8.76 -7.33
C ALA A 104 21.36 -7.99 -6.72
N LEU A 105 21.40 -7.92 -5.39
CA LEU A 105 22.55 -7.37 -4.66
C LEU A 105 23.75 -8.35 -4.63
N GLY A 106 23.46 -9.65 -4.65
CA GLY A 106 24.45 -10.72 -4.59
C GLY A 106 23.83 -12.05 -4.98
N SER A 107 24.67 -12.97 -5.45
CA SER A 107 24.30 -14.32 -5.86
C SER A 107 25.30 -15.28 -5.24
N TYR A 108 24.80 -16.19 -4.40
CA TYR A 108 25.63 -17.08 -3.58
C TYR A 108 25.17 -18.53 -3.73
N PHE A 109 26.11 -19.45 -3.63
CA PHE A 109 25.88 -20.89 -3.58
C PHE A 109 26.64 -21.45 -2.38
N ALA A 110 25.98 -22.31 -1.60
CA ALA A 110 26.60 -23.00 -0.49
C ALA A 110 26.52 -24.50 -0.74
N GLU A 111 27.67 -25.16 -0.78
CA GLU A 111 27.78 -26.61 -0.89
C GLU A 111 27.79 -27.27 0.49
N ALA A 112 27.35 -28.53 0.54
CA ALA A 112 27.66 -29.39 1.67
C ALA A 112 29.14 -29.81 1.60
N ASP A 113 29.71 -30.23 2.73
CA ASP A 113 31.14 -30.57 2.83
C ASP A 113 31.55 -31.56 1.72
N LYS A 114 32.49 -31.13 0.86
CA LYS A 114 33.04 -31.90 -0.27
C LYS A 114 32.01 -32.42 -1.29
N ALA A 115 30.82 -31.83 -1.33
CA ALA A 115 29.75 -32.36 -2.16
C ALA A 115 29.90 -32.05 -3.66
N PHE A 116 30.57 -30.95 -4.02
CA PHE A 116 30.60 -30.49 -5.41
C PHE A 116 31.83 -30.98 -6.19
N ASP A 117 33.02 -30.96 -5.57
CA ASP A 117 34.31 -31.26 -6.20
C ASP A 117 35.02 -32.50 -5.61
N GLY A 118 34.55 -33.00 -4.45
CA GLY A 118 35.23 -34.04 -3.65
C GLY A 118 36.19 -33.53 -2.57
#